data_AF-A0A443RSJ6-F1
#
_entry.id   AF-A0A443RSJ6-F1
#
_cell.length_a   1.000
_cell.length_b   1.000
_cell.length_c   1.000
_cell.angle_alpha   90.00
_cell.angle_beta   90.00
_cell.angle_gamma   90.00
#
_symmetry.space_group_name_H-M   'P 1'
#
loop_
_entity.id
_entity.type
_entity.pdbx_description
1 polymer ?
#
loop_
_entity_poly.entity_id
_entity_poly.type
_entity_poly.pdbx_seq_one_letter_code
_entity_poly.pdbx_strand_id
1 'polypeptide(L)'
;MYYSPIEKFASSFLFLAQCSLSDDDYGCKKTPASVCDSKSLFRNLDGSCNNLNDTTLGQAFRCHYRFTEANYPDYYGANISNARLKNVRELSNAFFAEKDEIDSKSKKVNSLWMSFGQMLG
;
A
#
# COMPACT_ATOMS: atom_id res chain seq x y z
N MET A 1 -33.64 18.01 -40.72
CA MET A 1 -33.97 18.38 -39.33
C MET A 1 -32.66 18.72 -38.64
N TYR A 2 -32.51 19.98 -38.23
CA TYR A 2 -31.33 20.57 -37.58
C TYR A 2 -31.61 20.80 -36.08
N TYR A 3 -30.53 21.06 -35.32
CA TYR A 3 -30.36 21.30 -33.85
C TYR A 3 -30.17 20.04 -32.99
N SER A 4 -29.29 19.96 -31.98
CA SER A 4 -27.94 20.47 -31.64
C SER A 4 -27.62 19.86 -30.25
N PRO A 5 -26.36 19.62 -29.88
CA PRO A 5 -25.98 19.05 -28.58
C PRO A 5 -25.68 20.17 -27.57
N ILE A 6 -26.11 20.04 -26.31
CA ILE A 6 -25.59 20.63 -25.06
C ILE A 6 -26.66 20.38 -23.98
N GLU A 7 -26.28 19.62 -22.95
CA GLU A 7 -26.91 19.42 -21.63
C GLU A 7 -26.60 17.97 -21.25
N LYS A 8 -25.44 17.71 -20.66
CA LYS A 8 -25.32 17.61 -19.19
C LYS A 8 -23.89 17.93 -18.78
N PHE A 9 -23.55 19.22 -18.86
CA PHE A 9 -22.33 19.80 -18.28
C PHE A 9 -22.66 20.35 -16.88
N ALA A 10 -23.23 19.51 -15.99
CA ALA A 10 -23.58 19.94 -14.65
C ALA A 10 -23.80 18.73 -13.73
N SER A 11 -22.75 17.95 -13.48
CA SER A 11 -22.62 17.19 -12.23
C SER A 11 -21.15 16.83 -11.97
N SER A 12 -20.25 17.76 -12.31
CA SER A 12 -18.89 17.79 -11.77
C SER A 12 -18.95 18.59 -10.48
N PHE A 13 -18.16 18.19 -9.49
CA PHE A 13 -18.17 18.66 -8.09
C PHE A 13 -19.24 18.01 -7.21
N LEU A 14 -19.06 16.72 -6.96
CA LEU A 14 -19.07 16.11 -5.62
C LEU A 14 -18.60 14.64 -5.79
N PHE A 15 -17.41 14.44 -6.36
CA PHE A 15 -16.67 13.20 -6.09
C PHE A 15 -16.01 13.40 -4.72
N LEU A 16 -16.83 13.27 -3.67
CA LEU A 16 -16.28 12.79 -2.41
C LEU A 16 -15.60 11.48 -2.76
N ALA A 17 -14.28 11.43 -2.62
CA ALA A 17 -13.55 10.18 -2.56
C ALA A 17 -14.09 9.42 -1.35
N GLN A 18 -15.20 8.72 -1.56
CA GLN A 18 -15.69 7.71 -0.66
C GLN A 18 -14.58 6.66 -0.68
N CYS A 19 -13.82 6.57 0.42
CA CYS A 19 -13.22 5.31 0.81
C CYS A 19 -14.37 4.34 1.09
N SER A 20 -15.14 3.96 0.07
CA SER A 20 -16.06 2.86 0.15
C SER A 20 -15.20 1.62 0.27
N LEU A 21 -15.14 1.11 1.50
CA LEU A 21 -14.87 -0.28 1.81
C LEU A 21 -15.86 -1.12 0.98
N SER A 22 -15.54 -1.36 -0.29
CA SER A 22 -16.24 -2.37 -1.08
C SER A 22 -15.79 -3.72 -0.54
N ASP A 23 -16.68 -4.29 0.27
CA ASP A 23 -16.53 -5.53 1.03
C ASP A 23 -16.62 -6.81 0.22
N ASP A 24 -16.32 -6.76 -1.08
CA ASP A 24 -16.52 -7.91 -1.95
C ASP A 24 -15.20 -8.38 -2.57
N ASP A 25 -14.71 -9.48 -1.99
CA ASP A 25 -14.18 -10.64 -2.70
C ASP A 25 -12.80 -10.59 -3.38
N TYR A 26 -11.81 -9.91 -2.78
CA TYR A 26 -10.39 -10.19 -3.06
C TYR A 26 -9.55 -10.21 -1.78
N GLY A 27 -9.68 -11.28 -0.99
CA GLY A 27 -8.69 -11.72 0.01
C GLY A 27 -8.69 -11.02 1.37
N CYS A 28 -9.30 -9.84 1.53
CA CYS A 28 -9.36 -9.15 2.82
C CYS A 28 -10.65 -9.48 3.58
N LYS A 29 -10.70 -10.59 4.31
CA LYS A 29 -11.88 -10.90 5.13
C LYS A 29 -11.99 -9.88 6.28
N LYS A 30 -13.12 -9.16 6.33
CA LYS A 30 -13.54 -8.43 7.54
C LYS A 30 -13.72 -9.45 8.65
N THR A 31 -12.77 -9.50 9.57
CA THR A 31 -12.98 -10.20 10.83
C THR A 31 -13.87 -9.34 11.73
N PRO A 32 -14.70 -9.95 12.57
CA PRO A 32 -15.44 -9.22 13.59
C PRO A 32 -14.48 -8.44 14.50
N ALA A 33 -14.93 -7.27 14.95
CA ALA A 33 -14.22 -6.48 15.94
C ALA A 33 -14.02 -7.31 17.22
N SER A 34 -12.80 -7.30 17.76
CA SER A 34 -12.47 -7.99 19.00
C SER A 34 -13.06 -7.23 20.19
N VAL A 35 -13.57 -7.94 21.20
CA VAL A 35 -13.93 -7.31 22.48
C VAL A 35 -12.64 -6.88 23.18
N CYS A 36 -12.45 -5.57 23.37
CA CYS A 36 -11.24 -5.00 23.95
C CYS A 36 -11.45 -4.60 25.42
N ASP A 37 -10.48 -4.94 26.28
CA ASP A 37 -10.41 -4.42 27.65
C ASP A 37 -9.62 -3.10 27.67
N SER A 38 -10.31 -2.00 27.96
CA SER A 38 -9.70 -0.67 28.04
C SER A 38 -8.76 -0.50 29.25
N LYS A 39 -8.77 -1.43 30.20
CA LYS A 39 -7.90 -1.44 31.38
C LYS A 39 -6.67 -2.33 31.22
N SER A 40 -6.52 -3.00 30.07
CA SER A 40 -5.32 -3.79 29.81
C SER A 40 -4.07 -2.92 29.88
N LEU A 41 -3.08 -3.38 30.64
CA LEU A 41 -1.79 -2.69 30.81
C LEU A 41 -0.77 -3.04 29.72
N PHE A 42 -1.01 -4.11 28.97
CA PHE A 42 -0.06 -4.67 28.02
C PHE A 42 -0.65 -4.77 26.62
N ARG A 43 0.25 -4.77 25.63
CA ARG A 43 -0.11 -4.92 24.22
C ARG A 43 -0.47 -6.37 23.92
N ASN A 44 -1.47 -6.57 23.08
CA ASN A 44 -1.72 -7.88 22.49
C ASN A 44 -0.59 -8.26 21.53
N LEU A 45 -0.26 -9.55 21.45
CA LEU A 45 0.84 -10.06 20.62
C LEU A 45 0.65 -9.77 19.13
N ASP A 46 -0.60 -9.70 18.69
CA ASP A 46 -0.97 -9.41 17.30
C ASP A 46 -1.21 -7.92 17.03
N GLY A 47 -1.12 -7.05 18.04
CA GLY A 47 -1.38 -5.62 17.91
C GLY A 47 -2.86 -5.21 17.92
N SER A 48 -3.78 -6.15 18.15
CA SER A 48 -5.21 -5.84 18.32
C SER A 48 -5.46 -4.95 19.54
N CYS A 49 -6.57 -4.22 19.54
CA CYS A 49 -7.01 -3.35 20.65
C CYS A 49 -6.05 -2.20 21.01
N ASN A 50 -5.04 -1.90 20.17
CA ASN A 50 -4.19 -0.72 20.37
C ASN A 50 -4.96 0.59 20.13
N ASN A 51 -5.99 0.55 19.28
CA ASN A 51 -6.96 1.63 19.09
C ASN A 51 -8.35 1.13 19.49
N LEU A 52 -9.00 1.80 20.45
CA LEU A 52 -10.33 1.39 20.96
C LEU A 52 -11.48 1.75 20.02
N ASN A 53 -11.28 2.70 19.10
CA ASN A 53 -12.26 3.08 18.08
C ASN A 53 -12.19 2.14 16.87
N ASP A 54 -11.00 1.65 16.52
CA ASP A 54 -10.77 0.62 15.50
C ASP A 54 -9.81 -0.43 16.05
N THR A 55 -10.38 -1.53 16.54
CA THR A 55 -9.65 -2.58 17.25
C THR A 55 -8.67 -3.34 16.35
N THR A 56 -8.76 -3.17 15.03
CA THR A 56 -7.97 -3.87 14.02
C THR A 56 -6.85 -3.02 13.41
N LEU A 57 -6.82 -1.72 13.70
CA LEU A 57 -5.83 -0.80 13.17
C LEU A 57 -4.42 -1.14 13.69
N GLY A 58 -3.53 -1.50 12.76
CA GLY A 58 -2.14 -1.88 13.08
C GLY A 58 -1.99 -3.31 13.60
N GLN A 59 -3.05 -4.13 13.54
CA GLN A 59 -2.98 -5.54 13.85
C GLN A 59 -2.21 -6.32 12.75
N ALA A 60 -1.45 -7.35 13.14
CA ALA A 60 -0.76 -8.24 12.24
C ALA A 60 -1.72 -9.10 11.40
N PHE A 61 -1.22 -9.66 10.29
CA PHE A 61 -1.99 -10.49 9.36
C PHE A 61 -3.21 -9.79 8.75
N ARG A 62 -3.11 -8.47 8.57
CA ARG A 62 -4.10 -7.62 7.91
C ARG A 62 -3.61 -7.12 6.57
N CYS A 63 -4.54 -6.72 5.74
CA CYS A 63 -4.25 -6.09 4.47
C CYS A 63 -3.57 -4.74 4.71
N HIS A 64 -2.54 -4.44 3.91
CA HIS A 64 -1.86 -3.16 4.00
C HIS A 64 -2.79 -2.02 3.58
N TYR A 65 -2.72 -0.91 4.33
CA TYR A 65 -3.39 0.33 3.93
C TYR A 65 -2.80 0.85 2.61
N ARG A 66 -3.68 1.29 1.73
CA ARG A 66 -3.30 1.88 0.44
C ARG A 66 -3.41 3.41 0.53
N PHE A 67 -2.30 4.10 0.30
CA PHE A 67 -2.30 5.56 0.16
C PHE A 67 -2.81 6.02 -1.21
N THR A 68 -2.78 5.14 -2.21
CA THR A 68 -3.26 5.38 -3.57
C THR A 68 -4.01 4.15 -4.07
N GLU A 69 -4.92 4.34 -5.04
CA GLU A 69 -5.63 3.22 -5.66
C GLU A 69 -4.64 2.25 -6.33
N ALA A 70 -4.99 0.97 -6.33
CA ALA A 70 -4.15 -0.01 -7.02
C ALA A 70 -4.24 0.14 -8.53
N ASN A 71 -3.09 0.01 -9.18
CA ASN A 71 -2.97 0.11 -10.62
C ASN A 71 -2.52 -1.23 -11.20
N TYR A 72 -3.49 -2.12 -11.40
CA TYR A 72 -3.28 -3.38 -12.11
C TYR A 72 -3.81 -3.26 -13.55
N PRO A 73 -3.13 -3.86 -14.55
CA PRO A 73 -3.60 -3.88 -15.95
C PRO A 73 -5.03 -4.38 -16.14
N ASP A 74 -5.47 -5.30 -15.28
CA ASP A 74 -6.79 -5.90 -15.28
C ASP A 74 -7.70 -5.33 -14.19
N TYR A 75 -7.27 -4.30 -13.45
CA TYR A 75 -7.94 -3.69 -12.29
C TYR A 75 -8.15 -4.60 -11.07
N TYR A 76 -8.17 -5.93 -11.25
CA TYR A 76 -8.45 -6.92 -10.20
C TYR A 76 -7.18 -7.59 -9.63
N GLY A 77 -6.02 -7.41 -10.28
CA GLY A 77 -4.74 -7.94 -9.80
C GLY A 77 -4.48 -9.41 -10.11
N ALA A 78 -5.26 -10.01 -11.01
CA ALA A 78 -5.01 -11.36 -11.52
C ALA A 78 -3.88 -11.39 -12.56
N ASN A 79 -3.60 -10.27 -13.23
CA ASN A 79 -2.50 -10.12 -14.16
C ASN A 79 -1.63 -8.89 -13.82
N ILE A 80 -0.33 -9.14 -13.58
CA ILE A 80 0.66 -8.11 -13.27
C ILE A 80 1.46 -7.71 -14.52
N SER A 81 1.45 -8.55 -15.55
CA SER A 81 2.21 -8.31 -16.77
C SER A 81 1.55 -7.22 -17.62
N ASN A 82 2.36 -6.26 -18.05
CA ASN A 82 1.93 -5.19 -18.93
C ASN A 82 2.93 -5.13 -20.09
N ALA A 83 2.43 -5.21 -21.32
CA ALA A 83 3.26 -5.16 -22.53
C ALA A 83 4.09 -3.87 -22.67
N ARG A 84 3.74 -2.80 -21.93
CA ARG A 84 4.48 -1.53 -21.89
C ARG A 84 5.64 -1.53 -20.90
N LEU A 85 5.67 -2.45 -19.93
CA LEU A 85 6.73 -2.49 -18.91
C LEU A 85 7.90 -3.34 -19.42
N LYS A 86 9.11 -2.81 -19.29
CA LYS A 86 10.34 -3.54 -19.63
C LYS A 86 10.62 -4.62 -18.59
N ASN A 87 11.44 -5.61 -18.98
CA ASN A 87 11.88 -6.65 -18.08
C ASN A 87 12.69 -6.05 -16.90
N VAL A 88 12.37 -6.45 -15.68
CA VAL A 88 12.99 -5.92 -14.45
C VAL A 88 14.50 -6.19 -14.41
N ARG A 89 14.96 -7.32 -14.97
CA ARG A 89 16.38 -7.67 -15.04
C ARG A 89 17.15 -6.74 -15.98
N GLU A 90 16.56 -6.38 -17.12
CA GLU A 90 17.15 -5.42 -18.06
C GLU A 90 17.29 -4.04 -17.41
N LEU A 91 16.25 -3.58 -16.70
CA LEU A 91 16.31 -2.32 -15.95
C LEU A 91 17.38 -2.39 -14.85
N SER A 92 17.46 -3.51 -14.14
CA SER A 92 18.45 -3.70 -13.09
C SER A 92 19.88 -3.64 -13.63
N ASN A 93 20.15 -4.29 -14.76
CA ASN A 93 21.46 -4.23 -15.43
C ASN A 93 21.77 -2.83 -15.98
N ALA A 94 20.77 -2.11 -16.48
CA ALA A 94 20.99 -0.78 -17.04
C ALA A 94 21.27 0.28 -15.96
N PHE A 95 20.61 0.21 -14.80
CA PHE A 95 20.68 1.24 -13.76
C PHE A 95 21.61 0.90 -12.60
N PHE A 96 21.72 -0.37 -12.21
CA PHE A 96 22.43 -0.82 -11.02
C PHE A 96 23.64 -1.71 -11.35
N ALA A 97 24.10 -1.74 -12.61
CA ALA A 97 25.40 -2.33 -12.91
C ALA A 97 26.48 -1.55 -12.17
N GLU A 98 27.06 -2.22 -11.18
CA GLU A 98 28.16 -1.73 -10.36
C GLU A 98 29.32 -1.34 -11.28
N LYS A 99 29.65 -0.06 -11.31
CA LYS A 99 30.99 0.37 -11.70
C LYS A 99 31.82 0.20 -10.45
N ASP A 100 32.95 -0.49 -10.55
CA ASP A 100 33.87 -0.81 -9.46
C ASP A 100 34.44 0.48 -8.80
N GLU A 101 33.61 1.24 -8.08
CA GLU A 101 34.03 2.38 -7.28
C GLU A 101 34.30 1.89 -5.85
N ILE A 102 35.59 1.64 -5.65
CA ILE A 102 36.24 1.16 -4.42
C ILE A 102 35.97 2.08 -3.19
N ASP A 103 35.32 3.23 -3.36
CA ASP A 103 35.11 4.26 -2.33
C ASP A 103 33.62 4.58 -2.02
N SER A 104 32.72 3.60 -2.17
CA SER A 104 31.30 3.75 -1.80
C SER A 104 31.02 3.72 -0.29
N LYS A 105 32.05 3.65 0.55
CA LYS A 105 31.91 3.64 2.01
C LYS A 105 31.47 5.01 2.51
N SER A 106 30.31 5.06 3.15
CA SER A 106 29.87 6.30 3.81
C SER A 106 30.82 6.67 4.94
N LYS A 107 31.34 7.90 4.90
CA LYS A 107 32.20 8.47 5.96
C LYS A 107 31.42 8.83 7.24
N LYS A 108 30.09 8.81 7.19
CA LYS A 108 29.20 9.32 8.25
C LYS A 108 28.44 8.23 9.01
N VAL A 109 28.33 7.03 8.44
CA VAL A 109 27.59 5.93 9.06
C VAL A 109 28.45 4.68 9.15
N ASN A 110 28.26 3.92 10.22
CA ASN A 110 28.92 2.63 10.40
C ASN A 110 28.05 1.52 9.80
N SER A 111 28.60 0.30 9.75
CA SER A 111 27.88 -0.88 9.28
C SER A 111 26.61 -1.18 10.08
N LEU A 112 26.56 -0.81 11.36
CA LEU A 112 25.38 -0.97 12.21
C LEU A 112 24.17 -0.22 11.64
N TRP A 113 24.37 0.89 10.93
CA TRP A 113 23.28 1.63 10.30
C TRP A 113 22.44 0.76 9.35
N MET A 114 23.12 0.01 8.47
CA MET A 114 22.45 -0.89 7.52
C MET A 114 21.78 -2.06 8.25
N SER A 115 22.50 -2.69 9.18
CA SER A 115 21.98 -3.83 9.93
C SER A 115 20.78 -3.47 10.82
N PHE A 116 20.81 -2.30 11.47
CA PHE A 116 19.69 -1.82 12.27
C PHE A 116 18.49 -1.47 11.40
N GLY A 117 18.71 -0.90 10.22
CA GLY A 117 17.65 -0.66 9.24
C GLY A 117 16.95 -1.95 8.80
N GLN A 118 17.71 -3.01 8.52
CA GLN A 118 17.15 -4.34 8.17
C GLN A 118 16.47 -5.04 9.36
N MET A 119 16.82 -4.71 10.59
CA MET A 119 16.14 -5.24 11.78
C MET A 119 14.77 -4.59 12.00
N LEU A 120 14.61 -3.32 11.60
CA LEU A 120 13.36 -2.57 11.77
C LEU A 120 12.37 -2.70 10.60
N GLY A 121 12.88 -2.97 9.38
CA GLY A 121 12.07 -3.06 8.16
C GLY A 121 11.77 -4.49 7.75
#